data_AF-A0A960CYI3-F1
#
_entry.id   AF-A0A960CYI3-F1
#
_cell.length_a   1.000
_cell.length_b   1.000
_cell.length_c   1.000
_cell.angle_alpha   90.00
_cell.angle_beta   90.00
_cell.angle_gamma   90.00
#
_symmetry.space_group_name_H-M   'P 1'
#
loop_
_entity.id
_entity.type
_entity.pdbx_description
1 polymer ?
#
loop_
_entity_poly.entity_id
_entity_poly.type
_entity_poly.pdbx_seq_one_letter_code
_entity_poly.pdbx_strand_id
1 'polypeptide(L)'
;MTATGQLREARTAGLLFGVGAYASWGVFPAFFPLLKPAGAVEVLAHRIVWTSVVMAVLLLAARRMSDLARIDRRTWLLLVCASALISANWAIYVYAVNNGHVVDAALGYFVNPLVSVLLGVLIFRERLNRAQLVALLIALVAVILLSVEVGDVPVIALGLAGSFGLYGAVKKVVAVDPPVSVGLEAAIAAPLAIGYLVALQVGGHG
;
A
#
# COMPACT_ATOMS: atom_id res chain seq x y z
N MET A 1 -31.83 -24.47 -3.64
CA MET A 1 -30.86 -23.51 -4.23
C MET A 1 -29.71 -24.30 -4.82
N THR A 2 -29.50 -24.23 -6.14
CA THR A 2 -28.45 -24.98 -6.84
C THR A 2 -27.08 -24.32 -6.65
N ALA A 3 -26.00 -25.11 -6.58
CA ALA A 3 -24.62 -24.62 -6.38
C ALA A 3 -24.21 -23.50 -7.36
N THR A 4 -24.77 -23.52 -8.58
CA THR A 4 -24.60 -22.50 -9.62
C THR A 4 -25.18 -21.13 -9.22
N GLY A 5 -26.27 -21.10 -8.44
CA GLY A 5 -26.87 -19.89 -7.90
C GLY A 5 -25.98 -19.22 -6.86
N GLN A 6 -25.44 -20.00 -5.92
CA GLN A 6 -24.52 -19.50 -4.88
C GLN A 6 -23.21 -18.96 -5.46
N LEU A 7 -22.65 -19.60 -6.50
CA LEU A 7 -21.46 -19.11 -7.19
C LEU A 7 -21.71 -17.79 -7.94
N ARG A 8 -22.91 -17.60 -8.50
CA ARG A 8 -23.28 -16.36 -9.20
C ARG A 8 -23.52 -15.21 -8.22
N GLU A 9 -24.17 -15.49 -7.09
CA GLU A 9 -24.43 -14.51 -6.03
C GLU A 9 -23.14 -14.08 -5.33
N ALA A 10 -22.22 -15.02 -5.04
CA ALA A 10 -20.89 -14.73 -4.55
C ALA A 10 -20.05 -13.90 -5.54
N ARG A 11 -20.17 -14.16 -6.85
CA ARG A 11 -19.53 -13.34 -7.90
C ARG A 11 -20.09 -11.92 -7.96
N THR A 12 -21.40 -11.76 -7.89
CA THR A 12 -22.04 -10.42 -7.90
C THR A 12 -21.68 -9.64 -6.64
N ALA A 13 -21.72 -10.27 -5.47
CA ALA A 13 -21.26 -9.66 -4.21
C ALA A 13 -19.79 -9.26 -4.30
N GLY A 14 -18.92 -10.14 -4.81
CA GLY A 14 -17.50 -9.84 -5.04
C GLY A 14 -17.27 -8.65 -5.98
N LEU A 15 -18.07 -8.54 -7.06
CA LEU A 15 -18.01 -7.39 -7.97
C LEU A 15 -18.41 -6.09 -7.26
N LEU A 16 -19.51 -6.11 -6.49
CA LEU A 16 -19.97 -4.96 -5.73
C LEU A 16 -18.95 -4.52 -4.68
N PHE A 17 -18.33 -5.47 -3.97
CA PHE A 17 -17.25 -5.16 -3.03
C PHE A 17 -16.03 -4.56 -3.75
N GLY A 18 -15.66 -5.07 -4.93
CA GLY A 18 -14.59 -4.51 -5.74
C GLY A 18 -14.88 -3.07 -6.17
N VAL A 19 -16.07 -2.82 -6.72
CA VAL A 19 -16.50 -1.45 -7.11
C VAL A 19 -16.50 -0.52 -5.91
N GLY A 20 -17.08 -0.94 -4.78
CA GLY A 20 -17.10 -0.15 -3.55
C GLY A 20 -15.69 0.17 -3.04
N ALA A 21 -14.78 -0.80 -3.08
CA ALA A 21 -13.40 -0.61 -2.65
C ALA A 21 -12.65 0.38 -3.55
N TYR A 22 -12.73 0.23 -4.88
CA TYR A 22 -12.06 1.13 -5.82
C TYR A 22 -12.67 2.54 -5.83
N ALA A 23 -13.99 2.66 -5.71
CA ALA A 23 -14.65 3.96 -5.57
C ALA A 23 -14.22 4.67 -4.28
N SER A 24 -14.21 3.94 -3.15
CA SER A 24 -13.71 4.48 -1.87
C SER A 24 -12.25 4.92 -1.99
N TRP A 25 -11.42 4.12 -2.66
CA TRP A 25 -10.01 4.46 -2.89
C TRP A 25 -9.83 5.71 -3.77
N GLY A 26 -10.65 5.87 -4.81
CA GLY A 26 -10.59 7.04 -5.71
C GLY A 26 -11.00 8.35 -5.03
N VAL A 27 -11.98 8.31 -4.12
CA VAL A 27 -12.43 9.49 -3.36
C VAL A 27 -11.47 9.82 -2.21
N PHE A 28 -10.80 8.81 -1.66
CA PHE A 28 -9.93 8.93 -0.48
C PHE A 28 -8.91 10.09 -0.54
N PRO A 29 -8.14 10.33 -1.63
CA PRO A 29 -7.21 11.46 -1.66
C PRO A 29 -7.87 12.84 -1.50
N ALA A 30 -9.15 13.01 -1.82
CA ALA A 30 -9.86 14.28 -1.60
C ALA A 30 -10.02 14.64 -0.12
N PHE A 31 -9.83 13.69 0.79
CA PHE A 31 -9.90 13.91 2.24
C PHE A 31 -8.65 14.61 2.80
N PHE A 32 -7.46 14.35 2.25
CA PHE A 32 -6.21 14.85 2.84
C PHE A 32 -6.07 16.38 2.89
N PRO A 33 -6.48 17.15 1.85
CA PRO A 33 -6.49 18.61 1.93
C PRO A 33 -7.38 19.18 3.04
N LEU A 34 -8.41 18.44 3.48
CA LEU A 34 -9.31 18.85 4.56
C LEU A 34 -8.67 18.73 5.94
N LEU A 35 -7.54 18.02 6.05
CA LEU A 35 -6.80 17.86 7.30
C LEU A 35 -5.81 18.99 7.57
N LYS A 36 -5.67 19.97 6.65
CA LYS A 36 -4.80 21.13 6.89
C LYS A 36 -5.23 21.88 8.17
N PRO A 37 -4.29 22.28 9.04
CA PRO A 37 -2.85 22.41 8.80
C PRO A 37 -1.99 21.15 9.03
N ALA A 38 -2.57 19.98 9.33
CA ALA A 38 -1.80 18.78 9.65
C ALA A 38 -0.83 18.38 8.53
N GLY A 39 0.43 18.09 8.92
CA GLY A 39 1.49 17.71 7.99
C GLY A 39 1.32 16.29 7.46
N ALA A 40 1.99 15.96 6.35
CA ALA A 40 1.91 14.60 5.76
C ALA A 40 2.36 13.49 6.73
N VAL A 41 3.40 13.77 7.54
CA VAL A 41 3.94 12.83 8.54
C VAL A 41 2.99 12.66 9.72
N GLU A 42 2.29 13.72 10.12
CA GLU A 42 1.30 13.68 11.21
C GLU A 42 0.06 12.88 10.82
N VAL A 43 -0.47 13.13 9.62
CA VAL A 43 -1.56 12.33 9.05
C VAL A 43 -1.16 10.85 8.94
N LEU A 44 0.07 10.58 8.48
CA LEU A 44 0.61 9.21 8.42
C LEU A 44 0.70 8.58 9.82
N ALA A 45 1.20 9.32 10.81
CA ALA A 45 1.34 8.82 12.17
C ALA A 45 -0.02 8.45 12.79
N HIS A 46 -1.02 9.33 12.68
CA HIS A 46 -2.39 9.01 13.10
C HIS A 46 -2.95 7.79 12.36
N ARG A 47 -2.70 7.69 11.05
CA ARG A 47 -3.14 6.55 10.26
C ARG A 47 -2.48 5.24 10.71
N ILE A 48 -1.20 5.24 11.04
CA ILE A 48 -0.49 4.06 11.57
C ILE A 48 -1.06 3.66 12.93
N VAL A 49 -1.28 4.62 13.83
CA VAL A 49 -1.84 4.35 15.17
C VAL A 49 -3.23 3.75 15.07
N TRP A 50 -4.14 4.38 14.32
CA TRP A 50 -5.51 3.86 14.16
C TRP A 50 -5.55 2.53 13.43
N THR A 51 -4.71 2.33 12.41
CA THR A 51 -4.58 1.02 11.75
C THR A 51 -4.12 -0.04 12.74
N SER A 52 -3.15 0.28 13.59
CA SER A 52 -2.64 -0.65 14.62
C SER A 52 -3.71 -1.01 15.63
N VAL A 53 -4.50 -0.04 16.10
CA VAL A 53 -5.62 -0.26 17.03
C VAL A 53 -6.68 -1.16 16.39
N VAL A 54 -7.14 -0.84 15.19
CA VAL A 54 -8.17 -1.61 14.48
C VAL A 54 -7.68 -3.03 14.21
N MET A 55 -6.44 -3.20 13.74
CA MET A 55 -5.87 -4.51 13.48
C MET A 55 -5.65 -5.31 14.76
N ALA A 56 -5.25 -4.69 15.86
CA ALA A 56 -5.15 -5.35 17.16
C ALA A 56 -6.52 -5.88 17.62
N VAL A 57 -7.58 -5.06 17.54
CA VAL A 57 -8.95 -5.46 17.87
C VAL A 57 -9.40 -6.62 16.97
N LEU A 58 -9.15 -6.54 15.67
CA LEU A 58 -9.51 -7.59 14.71
C LEU A 58 -8.80 -8.92 15.01
N LEU A 59 -7.49 -8.88 15.29
CA LEU A 59 -6.71 -10.08 15.60
C LEU A 59 -7.08 -10.69 16.95
N LEU A 60 -7.42 -9.87 17.95
CA LEU A 60 -7.95 -10.32 19.23
C LEU A 60 -9.32 -10.99 19.06
N ALA A 61 -10.24 -10.35 18.33
CA ALA A 61 -11.57 -10.89 18.06
C ALA A 61 -11.49 -12.21 17.26
N ALA A 62 -10.57 -12.31 16.30
CA ALA A 62 -10.32 -13.51 15.52
C ALA A 62 -9.49 -14.57 16.25
N ARG A 63 -9.06 -14.31 17.50
CA ARG A 63 -8.19 -15.19 18.32
C ARG A 63 -6.89 -15.62 17.63
N ARG A 64 -6.34 -14.74 16.79
CA ARG A 64 -5.13 -15.00 16.00
C ARG A 64 -3.84 -14.54 16.67
N MET A 65 -3.90 -14.17 17.95
CA MET A 65 -2.74 -13.66 18.67
C MET A 65 -1.62 -14.70 18.84
N SER A 66 -1.96 -15.99 18.86
CA SER A 66 -1.00 -17.09 18.92
C SER A 66 -0.16 -17.23 17.64
N ASP A 67 -0.65 -16.72 16.50
CA ASP A 67 0.09 -16.77 15.24
C ASP A 67 1.32 -15.85 15.29
N LEU A 68 1.30 -14.79 16.10
CA LEU A 68 2.45 -13.89 16.28
C LEU A 68 3.64 -14.61 16.92
N ALA A 69 3.38 -15.55 17.85
CA ALA A 69 4.44 -16.28 18.55
C ALA A 69 5.16 -17.32 17.66
N ARG A 70 4.61 -17.62 16.47
CA ARG A 70 5.15 -18.61 15.53
C ARG A 70 6.05 -18.01 14.45
N ILE A 71 6.29 -16.70 14.52
CA ILE A 71 7.05 -15.98 13.50
C ILE A 71 8.54 -16.17 13.76
N ASP A 72 9.22 -16.74 12.77
CA ASP A 72 10.65 -16.93 12.83
C ASP A 72 11.41 -15.62 12.53
N ARG A 73 12.69 -15.57 12.90
CA ARG A 73 13.52 -14.37 12.78
C ARG A 73 13.60 -13.84 11.35
N ARG A 74 13.59 -14.72 10.33
CA ARG A 74 13.67 -14.29 8.92
C ARG A 74 12.38 -13.59 8.51
N THR A 75 11.23 -14.18 8.82
CA THR A 75 9.92 -13.56 8.53
C THR A 75 9.76 -12.24 9.27
N TRP A 76 10.22 -12.16 10.52
CA TRP A 76 10.18 -10.92 11.28
C TRP A 76 10.99 -9.79 10.59
N LEU A 77 12.21 -10.07 10.12
CA LEU A 77 13.01 -9.09 9.38
C LEU A 77 12.35 -8.66 8.05
N LEU A 78 11.71 -9.60 7.35
CA LEU A 78 10.93 -9.28 6.14
C LEU A 78 9.74 -8.38 6.48
N LEU A 79 9.04 -8.60 7.60
CA LEU A 79 7.94 -7.76 8.05
C LEU A 79 8.41 -6.36 8.45
N VAL A 80 9.58 -6.21 9.06
CA VAL A 80 10.19 -4.89 9.33
C VAL A 80 10.50 -4.16 8.03
N CYS A 81 11.08 -4.85 7.05
CA CYS A 81 11.33 -4.29 5.72
C CYS A 81 10.02 -3.88 5.03
N ALA A 82 9.00 -4.74 5.08
CA ALA A 82 7.68 -4.46 4.53
C ALA A 82 7.03 -3.24 5.20
N SER A 83 7.09 -3.15 6.53
CA SER A 83 6.61 -2.02 7.33
C SER A 83 7.29 -0.71 6.94
N ALA A 84 8.61 -0.72 6.75
CA ALA A 84 9.36 0.46 6.31
C ALA A 84 8.96 0.88 4.88
N LEU A 85 8.87 -0.08 3.94
CA LEU A 85 8.51 0.19 2.55
C LEU A 85 7.09 0.75 2.41
N ILE A 86 6.12 0.15 3.12
CA ILE A 86 4.72 0.62 3.07
C ILE A 86 4.55 1.97 3.79
N SER A 87 5.30 2.22 4.87
CA SER A 87 5.29 3.52 5.55
C SER A 87 5.89 4.61 4.66
N ALA A 88 7.01 4.34 3.99
CA ALA A 88 7.61 5.25 3.03
C ALA A 88 6.68 5.52 1.84
N ASN A 89 6.04 4.47 1.30
CA ASN A 89 5.06 4.61 0.23
C ASN A 89 3.92 5.55 0.62
N TRP A 90 3.35 5.36 1.81
CA TRP A 90 2.29 6.22 2.32
C TRP A 90 2.76 7.64 2.61
N ALA A 91 3.99 7.84 3.10
CA ALA A 91 4.55 9.17 3.29
C ALA A 91 4.64 9.93 1.97
N ILE A 92 5.16 9.29 0.92
CA ILE A 92 5.24 9.87 -0.43
C ILE A 92 3.84 10.17 -0.97
N TYR A 93 2.88 9.27 -0.77
CA TYR A 93 1.51 9.44 -1.25
C TYR A 93 0.81 10.63 -0.59
N VAL A 94 0.82 10.70 0.76
CA VAL A 94 0.19 11.80 1.49
C VAL A 94 0.89 13.12 1.18
N TYR A 95 2.22 13.12 1.07
CA TYR A 95 2.99 14.29 0.62
C TYR A 95 2.53 14.76 -0.76
N ALA A 96 2.43 13.85 -1.73
CA ALA A 96 2.02 14.17 -3.08
C ALA A 96 0.63 14.81 -3.10
N VAL A 97 -0.34 14.20 -2.41
CA VAL A 97 -1.71 14.70 -2.37
C VAL A 97 -1.80 16.07 -1.66
N ASN A 98 -1.12 16.25 -0.53
CA ASN A 98 -1.16 17.50 0.23
C ASN A 98 -0.54 18.70 -0.52
N ASN A 99 0.43 18.43 -1.40
CA ASN A 99 1.14 19.43 -2.19
C ASN A 99 0.59 19.56 -3.63
N GLY A 100 -0.56 18.97 -3.94
CA GLY A 100 -1.20 19.12 -5.26
C GLY A 100 -0.64 18.21 -6.36
N HIS A 101 0.31 17.33 -6.05
CA HIS A 101 0.90 16.33 -6.96
C HIS A 101 0.04 15.05 -7.06
N VAL A 102 -1.28 15.19 -7.10
CA VAL A 102 -2.22 14.05 -7.20
C VAL A 102 -2.06 13.33 -8.55
N VAL A 103 -1.77 14.08 -9.61
CA VAL A 103 -1.50 13.53 -10.95
C VAL A 103 -0.23 12.66 -10.91
N ASP A 104 0.83 13.11 -10.25
CA ASP A 104 2.07 12.32 -10.11
C ASP A 104 1.85 11.04 -9.29
N ALA A 105 0.98 11.09 -8.27
CA ALA A 105 0.58 9.90 -7.55
C ALA A 105 -0.19 8.91 -8.44
N ALA A 106 -1.09 9.40 -9.29
CA ALA A 106 -1.81 8.59 -10.28
C ALA A 106 -0.85 7.94 -11.28
N LEU A 107 0.17 8.68 -11.75
CA LEU A 107 1.26 8.15 -12.58
C LEU A 107 1.98 6.99 -11.91
N GLY A 108 2.29 7.13 -10.62
CA GLY A 108 2.90 6.05 -9.84
C GLY A 108 2.11 4.74 -9.91
N TYR A 109 0.77 4.81 -9.89
CA TYR A 109 -0.07 3.61 -10.03
C TYR A 109 -0.04 3.00 -11.44
N PHE A 110 0.18 3.79 -12.49
CA PHE A 110 0.40 3.26 -13.84
C PHE A 110 1.79 2.64 -14.01
N VAL A 111 2.80 3.15 -13.30
CA VAL A 111 4.18 2.62 -13.30
C VAL A 111 4.29 1.33 -12.46
N ASN A 112 3.46 1.19 -11.41
CA ASN A 112 3.48 0.07 -10.47
C ASN A 112 3.50 -1.33 -11.12
N PRO A 113 2.63 -1.65 -12.10
CA PRO A 113 2.67 -2.93 -12.79
C PRO A 113 4.01 -3.19 -13.50
N LEU A 114 4.64 -2.17 -14.08
CA LEU A 114 5.94 -2.31 -14.75
C LEU A 114 7.02 -2.72 -13.74
N VAL A 115 7.09 -2.03 -12.61
CA VAL A 115 8.06 -2.31 -11.54
C VAL A 115 7.80 -3.69 -10.92
N SER A 116 6.54 -4.03 -10.65
CA SER A 116 6.18 -5.32 -10.07
C SER A 116 6.54 -6.49 -10.99
N VAL A 117 6.27 -6.36 -12.29
CA VAL A 117 6.65 -7.36 -13.30
C VAL A 117 8.17 -7.47 -13.41
N LEU A 118 8.87 -6.33 -13.45
CA LEU A 118 10.32 -6.30 -13.50
C LEU A 118 10.95 -7.03 -12.30
N LEU A 119 10.47 -6.77 -11.09
CA LEU A 119 10.90 -7.46 -9.88
C LEU A 119 10.53 -8.95 -9.92
N GLY A 120 9.35 -9.30 -10.46
CA GLY A 120 8.93 -10.67 -10.76
C GLY A 120 9.95 -11.44 -11.61
N VAL A 121 10.38 -10.83 -12.72
CA VAL A 121 11.35 -11.43 -13.64
C VAL A 121 12.76 -11.46 -13.03
N LEU A 122 13.22 -10.39 -12.39
CA LEU A 122 14.60 -10.30 -11.89
C LEU A 122 14.84 -11.12 -10.63
N ILE A 123 13.92 -11.04 -9.66
CA ILE A 123 14.08 -11.68 -8.34
C ILE A 123 13.54 -13.11 -8.37
N PHE A 124 12.35 -13.30 -8.93
CA PHE A 124 11.65 -14.58 -8.90
C PHE A 124 11.85 -15.41 -10.17
N ARG A 125 12.55 -14.87 -11.17
CA ARG A 125 12.83 -15.53 -12.47
C ARG A 125 11.56 -16.01 -13.16
N GLU A 126 10.48 -15.24 -13.02
CA GLU A 126 9.22 -15.54 -13.67
C GLU A 126 9.35 -15.37 -15.19
N ARG A 127 8.76 -16.30 -15.94
CA ARG A 127 8.72 -16.24 -17.40
C ARG A 127 7.45 -15.52 -17.84
N LEU A 128 7.62 -14.45 -18.59
CA LEU A 128 6.49 -13.72 -19.16
C LEU A 128 5.98 -14.43 -20.41
N ASN A 129 4.66 -14.61 -20.49
CA ASN A 129 4.02 -15.01 -21.74
C ASN A 129 3.91 -13.82 -22.70
N ARG A 130 3.75 -14.07 -24.00
CA ARG A 130 3.63 -13.06 -25.06
C ARG A 130 2.55 -12.01 -24.76
N ALA A 131 1.40 -12.43 -24.22
CA ALA A 131 0.33 -11.51 -23.84
C ALA A 131 0.74 -10.52 -22.72
N GLN A 132 1.49 -11.00 -21.71
CA GLN A 132 2.01 -10.15 -20.63
C GLN A 132 3.08 -9.19 -21.15
N LEU A 133 3.91 -9.63 -22.09
CA LEU A 133 4.91 -8.78 -22.73
C LEU A 133 4.25 -7.65 -23.52
N VAL A 134 3.20 -7.96 -24.30
CA VAL A 134 2.42 -6.94 -25.03
C VAL A 134 1.76 -5.96 -24.05
N ALA A 135 1.14 -6.45 -22.97
CA ALA A 135 0.56 -5.58 -21.95
C ALA A 135 1.61 -4.68 -21.27
N LEU A 136 2.81 -5.21 -21.00
CA LEU A 136 3.92 -4.46 -20.44
C LEU A 136 4.39 -3.35 -21.39
N LEU A 137 4.50 -3.64 -22.69
CA LEU A 137 4.86 -2.64 -23.71
C LEU A 137 3.81 -1.53 -23.81
N ILE A 138 2.52 -1.88 -23.79
CA ILE A 138 1.43 -0.90 -23.79
C ILE A 138 1.52 -0.01 -22.55
N ALA A 139 1.70 -0.59 -21.37
CA ALA A 139 1.85 0.15 -20.12
C ALA A 139 3.10 1.05 -20.13
N LEU A 140 4.20 0.59 -20.72
CA LEU A 140 5.43 1.38 -20.86
C LEU A 140 5.22 2.59 -21.77
N VAL A 141 4.55 2.41 -22.92
CA VAL A 141 4.20 3.52 -23.82
C VAL A 141 3.28 4.51 -23.11
N ALA A 142 2.27 4.04 -22.39
CA ALA A 142 1.37 4.90 -21.63
C ALA A 142 2.14 5.74 -20.60
N VAL A 143 3.05 5.11 -19.83
CA VAL A 143 3.88 5.81 -18.84
C VAL A 143 4.78 6.86 -19.50
N ILE A 144 5.40 6.55 -20.65
CA ILE A 144 6.25 7.51 -21.37
C ILE A 144 5.43 8.72 -21.84
N LEU A 145 4.28 8.49 -22.46
CA LEU A 145 3.41 9.55 -22.96
C LEU A 145 2.96 10.48 -21.81
N LEU A 146 2.47 9.89 -20.72
CA LEU A 146 2.03 10.64 -19.56
C LEU A 146 3.20 11.38 -18.88
N SER A 147 4.41 10.80 -18.85
CA SER A 147 5.60 11.48 -18.31
C SER A 147 6.02 12.68 -19.16
N VAL A 148 5.93 12.57 -20.50
CA VAL A 148 6.21 13.69 -21.42
C VAL A 148 5.17 14.80 -21.26
N GLU A 149 3.91 14.44 -21.05
CA GLU A 149 2.81 15.39 -20.83
C GLU A 149 2.98 16.20 -19.53
N VAL A 150 3.47 15.54 -18.46
CA VAL A 150 3.79 16.22 -17.19
C VAL A 150 4.99 17.15 -17.30
N GLY A 151 5.90 16.92 -18.26
CA GLY A 151 7.02 17.82 -18.57
C GLY A 151 8.19 17.77 -17.60
N ASP A 152 8.09 17.00 -16.51
CA ASP A 152 9.11 16.82 -15.48
C ASP A 152 9.40 15.35 -15.19
N VAL A 153 10.57 15.08 -14.59
CA VAL A 153 10.91 13.73 -14.14
C VAL A 153 9.95 13.32 -13.01
N PRO A 154 9.20 12.21 -13.15
CA PRO A 154 8.12 11.90 -12.21
C PRO A 154 8.66 11.20 -10.95
N VAL A 155 9.44 11.93 -10.15
CA VAL A 155 10.14 11.41 -8.96
C VAL A 155 9.16 10.80 -7.95
N ILE A 156 8.01 11.45 -7.74
CA ILE A 156 6.94 10.93 -6.86
C ILE A 156 6.41 9.60 -7.39
N ALA A 157 6.11 9.52 -8.69
CA ALA A 157 5.62 8.29 -9.31
C ALA A 157 6.63 7.14 -9.18
N LEU A 158 7.91 7.41 -9.43
CA LEU A 158 8.99 6.42 -9.29
C LEU A 158 9.19 5.98 -7.84
N GLY A 159 9.12 6.93 -6.89
CA GLY A 159 9.18 6.64 -5.46
C GLY A 159 8.02 5.75 -5.00
N LEU A 160 6.79 6.06 -5.42
CA LEU A 160 5.60 5.23 -5.16
C LEU A 160 5.73 3.85 -5.79
N ALA A 161 6.08 3.79 -7.08
CA ALA A 161 6.16 2.54 -7.81
C ALA A 161 7.27 1.62 -7.29
N GLY A 162 8.43 2.20 -6.98
CA GLY A 162 9.57 1.49 -6.41
C GLY A 162 9.28 0.94 -5.01
N SER A 163 8.78 1.79 -4.11
CA SER A 163 8.44 1.37 -2.74
C SER A 163 7.34 0.31 -2.70
N PHE A 164 6.28 0.47 -3.49
CA PHE A 164 5.17 -0.48 -3.54
C PHE A 164 5.56 -1.78 -4.26
N GLY A 165 6.32 -1.70 -5.35
CA GLY A 165 6.83 -2.89 -6.05
C GLY A 165 7.75 -3.73 -5.15
N LEU A 166 8.68 -3.09 -4.44
CA LEU A 166 9.55 -3.77 -3.47
C LEU A 166 8.74 -4.33 -2.30
N TYR A 167 7.76 -3.59 -1.80
CA TYR A 167 6.84 -4.09 -0.78
C TYR A 167 6.13 -5.36 -1.26
N GLY A 168 5.58 -5.35 -2.48
CA GLY A 168 4.97 -6.52 -3.11
C GLY A 168 5.93 -7.70 -3.24
N ALA A 169 7.19 -7.46 -3.62
CA ALA A 169 8.21 -8.49 -3.69
C ALA A 169 8.51 -9.11 -2.31
N VAL A 170 8.63 -8.28 -1.27
CA VAL A 170 8.80 -8.77 0.12
C VAL A 170 7.59 -9.60 0.54
N LYS A 171 6.38 -9.07 0.33
CA LYS A 171 5.12 -9.73 0.70
C LYS A 171 4.91 -11.07 0.00
N LYS A 172 5.43 -11.23 -1.22
CA LYS A 172 5.40 -12.50 -1.95
C LYS A 172 6.20 -13.62 -1.27
N VAL A 173 7.20 -13.27 -0.46
CA VAL A 173 8.05 -14.23 0.27
C VAL A 173 7.57 -14.44 1.71
N VAL A 174 6.79 -13.51 2.26
CA VAL A 174 6.24 -13.60 3.62
C VAL A 174 5.11 -14.64 3.66
N ALA A 175 5.36 -15.77 4.33
CA ALA A 175 4.40 -16.86 4.52
C ALA A 175 3.51 -16.63 5.75
N VAL A 176 2.88 -15.45 5.84
CA VAL A 176 1.98 -15.07 6.94
C VAL A 176 0.67 -14.59 6.33
N ASP A 177 -0.44 -14.96 6.95
CA ASP A 177 -1.75 -14.54 6.46
C ASP A 177 -1.87 -13.01 6.39
N PRO A 178 -2.52 -12.46 5.34
CA PRO A 178 -2.55 -11.03 5.10
C PRO A 178 -3.01 -10.17 6.29
N PRO A 179 -4.08 -10.51 7.04
CA PRO A 179 -4.49 -9.71 8.20
C PRO A 179 -3.44 -9.69 9.31
N VAL A 180 -2.77 -10.81 9.58
CA VAL A 180 -1.72 -10.89 10.60
C VAL A 180 -0.51 -10.07 10.16
N SER A 181 -0.11 -10.20 8.90
CA SER A 181 1.03 -9.45 8.35
C SER A 181 0.79 -7.94 8.38
N VAL A 182 -0.39 -7.46 7.96
CA VAL A 182 -0.73 -6.03 8.00
C VAL A 182 -0.79 -5.50 9.43
N GLY A 183 -1.35 -6.29 10.35
CA GLY A 183 -1.38 -5.93 11.77
C GLY A 183 0.01 -5.80 12.37
N LEU A 184 0.93 -6.71 12.03
CA LEU A 184 2.33 -6.65 12.47
C LEU A 184 3.09 -5.50 11.84
N GLU A 185 2.91 -5.25 10.54
CA GLU A 185 3.52 -4.11 9.85
C GLU A 185 3.12 -2.79 10.51
N ALA A 186 1.83 -2.64 10.86
CA ALA A 186 1.32 -1.49 11.59
C ALA A 186 1.89 -1.42 13.02
N ALA A 187 1.89 -2.53 13.76
CA ALA A 187 2.44 -2.60 15.11
C ALA A 187 3.95 -2.31 15.18
N ILE A 188 4.72 -2.69 14.16
CA ILE A 188 6.16 -2.37 14.04
C ILE A 188 6.36 -0.87 13.83
N ALA A 189 5.52 -0.23 13.03
CA ALA A 189 5.59 1.21 12.78
C ALA A 189 5.00 2.06 13.92
N ALA A 190 4.12 1.48 14.75
CA ALA A 190 3.38 2.19 15.79
C ALA A 190 4.26 2.90 16.83
N PRO A 191 5.35 2.32 17.39
CA PRO A 191 6.21 3.02 18.34
C PRO A 191 6.80 4.32 17.77
N LEU A 192 7.21 4.30 16.50
CA LEU A 192 7.75 5.48 15.82
C LEU A 192 6.65 6.53 15.59
N ALA A 193 5.46 6.11 15.16
CA ALA A 193 4.31 6.99 14.96
C ALA A 193 3.84 7.63 16.28
N ILE A 194 3.73 6.85 17.36
CA ILE A 194 3.35 7.35 18.68
C ILE A 194 4.41 8.32 19.21
N GLY A 195 5.70 7.98 19.09
CA GLY A 195 6.78 8.87 19.50
C GLY A 195 6.74 10.22 18.79
N TYR A 196 6.44 10.22 17.49
CA TYR A 196 6.26 11.45 16.71
C TYR A 196 5.06 12.28 17.19
N LEU A 197 3.90 11.65 17.40
CA LEU A 197 2.69 12.35 17.87
C LEU A 197 2.88 12.92 19.29
N VAL A 198 3.51 12.17 20.19
CA VAL A 198 3.84 12.67 21.54
C VAL A 198 4.79 13.85 21.47
N ALA A 199 5.80 13.80 20.60
CA ALA A 199 6.72 14.92 20.40
C ALA A 199 6.00 16.18 19.88
N LEU A 200 5.06 16.04 18.94
CA LEU A 200 4.23 17.14 18.47
C LEU A 200 3.34 17.73 19.56
N GLN A 201 2.69 16.87 20.35
CA GLN A 201 1.81 17.28 21.45
C GLN A 201 2.59 18.04 22.53
N VAL A 202 3.76 17.54 22.92
CA VAL A 202 4.64 18.19 23.90
C VAL A 202 5.24 19.48 23.34
N GLY A 203 5.50 19.53 22.04
CA GLY A 203 5.98 20.72 21.33
C GLY A 203 4.91 21.78 21.07
N GLY A 204 3.63 21.54 21.40
CA GLY A 204 2.53 22.49 21.19
C GLY A 204 2.09 22.68 19.73
N HIS A 205 2.43 21.74 18.85
CA HIS A 205 2.12 21.78 17.41
C HIS A 205 1.10 20.69 16.97
N GLY A 206 0.50 19.98 17.92
CA GLY A 206 -0.48 18.91 17.70
C GLY A 206 -1.85 19.21 18.28
#